data_AF-A0A2J7VNP8-F1
#
_entry.id   AF-A0A2J7VNP8-F1
#
_cell.length_a   1.000
_cell.length_b   1.000
_cell.length_c   1.000
_cell.angle_alpha   90.00
_cell.angle_beta   90.00
_cell.angle_gamma   90.00
#
_symmetry.space_group_name_H-M   'P 1'
#
loop_
_entity.id
_entity.type
_entity.pdbx_description
1 polymer ?
#
loop_
_entity_poly.entity_id
_entity_poly.type
_entity_poly.pdbx_seq_one_letter_code
_entity_poly.pdbx_strand_id
1 'polypeptide(L)'
;MFRTKFTNQNKEQVKFALVLKLLDFGEDEKHFIDALKCPKYGYGGRLRKHKTEAASASFFSQKDRANELTISDKHCDEILKIYCVDKLPLEDKFRENKIKANIFLYLSVVFMKYSSGHYFETATNCRHETDFLRVYALGLFNKAVEFHDYYNCSPIPKNKVPDIRLTLGGYADICLGSLADDLMKYSTHRVEDIYTSIIPPAWQA
;
A
#
# COMPACT_ATOMS: atom_id res chain seq x y z
N MET A 1 -14.98 3.34 -33.36
CA MET A 1 -14.04 2.25 -33.06
C MET A 1 -12.78 2.87 -32.44
N PHE A 2 -12.79 3.13 -31.13
CA PHE A 2 -11.67 3.80 -30.45
C PHE A 2 -10.64 2.76 -30.01
N ARG A 3 -9.58 2.58 -30.81
CA ARG A 3 -8.34 1.92 -30.38
C ARG A 3 -7.44 2.97 -29.74
N THR A 4 -7.57 3.18 -28.43
CA THR A 4 -6.58 3.92 -27.65
C THR A 4 -5.30 3.08 -27.57
N LYS A 5 -4.20 3.68 -28.01
CA LYS A 5 -2.84 3.11 -27.90
C LYS A 5 -2.50 2.93 -26.42
N PHE A 6 -2.51 1.70 -25.93
CA PHE A 6 -2.00 1.34 -24.61
C PHE A 6 -0.47 1.31 -24.67
N THR A 7 0.18 2.40 -24.27
CA THR A 7 1.62 2.44 -23.98
C THR A 7 1.91 1.69 -22.67
N ASN A 8 3.10 1.11 -22.53
CA ASN A 8 3.48 0.20 -21.42
C ASN A 8 3.25 0.79 -20.00
N GLN A 9 3.25 2.12 -19.82
CA GLN A 9 2.90 2.78 -18.55
C GLN A 9 1.46 2.48 -18.07
N ASN A 10 0.54 2.11 -18.96
CA ASN A 10 -0.84 1.77 -18.58
C ASN A 10 -0.96 0.42 -17.87
N LYS A 11 -0.06 -0.56 -18.11
CA LYS A 11 -0.24 -1.92 -17.55
C LYS A 11 -0.05 -1.98 -16.04
N GLU A 12 0.84 -1.14 -15.51
CA GLU A 12 1.17 -1.08 -14.08
C GLU A 12 0.09 -0.30 -13.30
N GLN A 13 -0.37 0.82 -13.85
CA GLN A 13 -1.52 1.57 -13.32
C GLN A 13 -2.82 0.74 -13.35
N VAL A 14 -2.97 -0.19 -14.29
CA VAL A 14 -4.10 -1.13 -14.34
C VAL A 14 -4.10 -2.09 -13.14
N LYS A 15 -2.94 -2.60 -12.70
CA LYS A 15 -2.88 -3.50 -11.52
C LYS A 15 -3.27 -2.76 -10.25
N PHE A 16 -2.74 -1.56 -10.04
CA PHE A 16 -3.09 -0.76 -8.87
C PHE A 16 -4.58 -0.34 -8.89
N ALA A 17 -5.13 0.00 -10.06
CA ALA A 17 -6.56 0.26 -10.20
C ALA A 17 -7.42 -0.94 -9.78
N LEU A 18 -6.99 -2.18 -10.06
CA LEU A 18 -7.68 -3.38 -9.56
C LEU A 18 -7.62 -3.49 -8.04
N VAL A 19 -6.52 -3.08 -7.40
CA VAL A 19 -6.43 -3.02 -5.93
C VAL A 19 -7.41 -1.99 -5.36
N LEU A 20 -7.52 -0.81 -5.97
CA LEU A 20 -8.51 0.20 -5.56
C LEU A 20 -9.95 -0.31 -5.69
N LYS A 21 -10.23 -1.11 -6.74
CA LYS A 21 -11.54 -1.76 -6.91
C LYS A 21 -11.86 -2.78 -5.83
N LEU A 22 -10.88 -3.50 -5.30
CA LEU A 22 -11.09 -4.39 -4.14
C LEU A 22 -11.55 -3.60 -2.90
N LEU A 23 -11.19 -2.32 -2.80
CA LEU A 23 -11.50 -1.46 -1.66
C LEU A 23 -12.83 -0.69 -1.83
N ASP A 24 -13.48 -0.79 -2.99
CA ASP A 24 -14.77 -0.17 -3.31
C ASP A 24 -14.84 1.34 -2.98
N PHE A 25 -13.84 2.11 -3.43
CA PHE A 25 -13.84 3.57 -3.28
C PHE A 25 -14.89 4.30 -4.13
N GLY A 26 -15.64 3.58 -4.98
CA GLY A 26 -16.71 4.14 -5.80
C GLY A 26 -16.27 5.32 -6.65
N GLU A 27 -16.97 6.45 -6.53
CA GLU A 27 -16.68 7.67 -7.31
C GLU A 27 -15.34 8.34 -6.96
N ASP A 28 -14.75 8.02 -5.81
CA ASP A 28 -13.47 8.56 -5.37
C ASP A 28 -12.27 7.84 -6.04
N GLU A 29 -12.47 6.66 -6.65
CA GLU A 29 -11.42 5.88 -7.34
C GLU A 29 -10.64 6.74 -8.35
N LYS A 30 -11.34 7.61 -9.09
CA LYS A 30 -10.71 8.50 -10.08
C LYS A 30 -9.65 9.42 -9.47
N HIS A 31 -9.87 9.89 -8.25
CA HIS A 31 -8.95 10.81 -7.58
C HIS A 31 -7.66 10.09 -7.17
N PHE A 32 -7.76 8.83 -6.72
CA PHE A 32 -6.59 8.00 -6.47
C PHE A 32 -5.78 7.76 -7.75
N ILE A 33 -6.45 7.40 -8.85
CA ILE A 33 -5.77 7.18 -10.14
C ILE A 33 -5.08 8.44 -10.67
N ASP A 34 -5.74 9.60 -10.56
CA ASP A 34 -5.14 10.87 -11.00
C ASP A 34 -3.96 11.27 -10.12
N ALA A 35 -4.02 11.01 -8.82
CA ALA A 35 -2.92 11.26 -7.90
C ALA A 35 -1.63 10.48 -8.23
N LEU A 36 -1.72 9.30 -8.86
CA LEU A 36 -0.53 8.53 -9.30
C LEU A 36 0.30 9.27 -10.37
N LYS A 37 -0.30 10.23 -11.07
CA LYS A 37 0.34 10.94 -12.20
C LYS A 37 1.14 12.17 -11.75
N CYS A 38 1.05 12.56 -10.48
CA CYS A 38 1.62 13.79 -9.97
C CYS A 38 2.46 13.54 -8.71
N PRO A 39 3.56 14.28 -8.50
CA PRO A 39 4.38 14.19 -7.28
C PRO A 39 3.65 14.72 -6.02
N LYS A 40 2.62 15.54 -6.22
CA LYS A 40 1.68 16.05 -5.22
C LYS A 40 0.31 16.23 -5.90
N TYR A 41 -0.77 15.94 -5.19
CA TYR A 41 -2.13 16.02 -5.74
C TYR A 41 -2.99 17.09 -5.05
N GLY A 42 -2.87 17.23 -3.72
CA GLY A 42 -3.57 18.28 -2.96
C GLY A 42 -5.08 18.25 -3.11
N TYR A 43 -5.71 17.12 -2.81
CA TYR A 43 -7.17 16.97 -2.83
C TYR A 43 -7.80 17.74 -1.67
N GLY A 44 -8.47 18.86 -1.99
CA GLY A 44 -9.20 19.68 -1.02
C GLY A 44 -10.63 19.19 -0.74
N GLY A 45 -11.06 18.09 -1.36
CA GLY A 45 -12.37 17.48 -1.12
C GLY A 45 -12.35 16.53 0.07
N ARG A 46 -13.52 16.19 0.60
CA ARG A 46 -13.64 15.06 1.54
C ARG A 46 -13.72 13.76 0.76
N LEU A 47 -12.87 12.80 1.09
CA LEU A 47 -13.11 11.41 0.69
C LEU A 47 -14.46 11.01 1.30
N ARG A 48 -15.37 10.52 0.48
CA ARG A 48 -16.68 10.14 0.99
C ARG A 48 -16.47 8.96 1.94
N LYS A 49 -17.10 9.02 3.12
CA LYS A 49 -17.22 7.88 4.05
C LYS A 49 -18.12 6.80 3.41
N HIS A 50 -17.70 6.22 2.30
CA HIS A 50 -18.47 5.19 1.60
C HIS A 50 -18.08 3.84 2.14
N LYS A 51 -19.02 3.11 2.78
CA LYS A 51 -19.03 1.65 3.06
C LYS A 51 -17.74 1.00 3.62
N THR A 52 -16.67 1.74 3.83
CA THR A 52 -15.33 1.31 4.19
C THR A 52 -15.27 0.92 5.66
N GLU A 53 -16.15 1.44 6.52
CA GLU A 53 -16.22 0.99 7.91
C GLU A 53 -16.82 -0.44 8.03
N ALA A 54 -17.82 -0.80 7.21
CA ALA A 54 -18.38 -2.15 7.20
C ALA A 54 -17.55 -3.14 6.34
N ALA A 55 -16.96 -2.66 5.25
CA ALA A 55 -16.06 -3.45 4.40
C ALA A 55 -14.66 -3.64 5.03
N SER A 56 -14.17 -2.68 5.83
CA SER A 56 -12.86 -2.77 6.50
C SER A 56 -12.74 -3.98 7.42
N ALA A 57 -13.81 -4.33 8.13
CA ALA A 57 -13.83 -5.53 8.97
C ALA A 57 -13.52 -6.81 8.17
N SER A 58 -13.81 -6.87 6.86
CA SER A 58 -13.48 -8.01 6.00
C SER A 58 -12.04 -7.96 5.45
N PHE A 59 -11.43 -6.77 5.39
CA PHE A 59 -10.05 -6.59 4.95
C PHE A 59 -9.03 -6.91 6.04
N PHE A 60 -9.43 -6.84 7.31
CA PHE A 60 -8.53 -7.11 8.43
C PHE A 60 -8.91 -8.43 9.12
N SER A 61 -7.90 -9.21 9.49
CA SER A 61 -8.09 -10.28 10.47
C SER A 61 -7.89 -9.70 11.87
N GLN A 62 -8.83 -9.95 12.79
CA GLN A 62 -8.58 -9.71 14.21
C GLN A 62 -7.78 -10.90 14.75
N LYS A 63 -6.50 -10.69 15.11
CA LYS A 63 -5.76 -11.64 15.96
C LYS A 63 -5.88 -11.17 17.41
N ASP A 64 -6.09 -12.11 18.34
CA ASP A 64 -6.33 -11.88 19.77
C ASP A 64 -5.16 -11.22 20.55
N ARG A 65 -4.06 -10.88 19.87
CA ARG A 65 -2.97 -10.12 20.49
C ARG A 65 -3.14 -8.64 20.17
N ALA A 66 -3.40 -7.88 21.24
CA ALA A 66 -3.58 -6.44 21.24
C ALA A 66 -2.66 -5.74 20.22
N ASN A 67 -3.27 -5.08 19.23
CA ASN A 67 -2.68 -4.09 18.32
C ASN A 67 -2.01 -4.57 17.02
N GLU A 68 -2.10 -5.84 16.63
CA GLU A 68 -1.66 -6.27 15.29
C GLU A 68 -2.84 -6.30 14.30
N LEU A 69 -3.24 -5.12 13.82
CA LEU A 69 -4.09 -5.03 12.62
C LEU A 69 -3.30 -5.63 11.45
N THR A 70 -3.73 -6.80 10.97
CA THR A 70 -3.18 -7.46 9.79
C THR A 70 -4.25 -7.62 8.74
N ILE A 71 -3.86 -7.56 7.47
CA ILE A 71 -4.77 -7.85 6.36
C ILE A 71 -5.20 -9.32 6.44
N SER A 72 -6.49 -9.59 6.21
CA SER A 72 -7.07 -10.93 6.20
C SER A 72 -6.43 -11.77 5.08
N ASP A 73 -6.27 -13.08 5.31
CA ASP A 73 -5.61 -13.95 4.32
C ASP A 73 -6.38 -13.97 2.98
N LYS A 74 -7.71 -13.92 3.04
CA LYS A 74 -8.55 -13.81 1.83
C LYS A 74 -8.21 -12.55 1.02
N HIS A 75 -8.11 -11.40 1.67
CA HIS A 75 -7.79 -10.14 0.99
C HIS A 75 -6.34 -10.14 0.47
N CYS A 76 -5.42 -10.77 1.22
CA CYS A 76 -4.05 -11.00 0.76
C CYS A 76 -4.01 -11.81 -0.53
N ASP A 77 -4.77 -12.91 -0.60
CA ASP A 77 -4.82 -13.78 -1.79
C ASP A 77 -5.38 -13.03 -3.01
N GLU A 78 -6.39 -12.17 -2.82
CA GLU A 78 -6.93 -11.34 -3.90
C GLU A 78 -5.91 -10.35 -4.43
N ILE A 79 -5.14 -9.70 -3.54
CA ILE A 79 -4.03 -8.81 -3.95
C ILE A 79 -2.96 -9.60 -4.71
N LEU A 80 -2.53 -10.75 -4.20
CA LEU A 80 -1.47 -11.55 -4.83
C LEU A 80 -1.86 -12.07 -6.22
N LYS A 81 -3.15 -12.40 -6.43
CA LYS A 81 -3.70 -12.74 -7.75
C LYS A 81 -3.61 -11.59 -8.75
N ILE A 82 -3.85 -10.35 -8.33
CA ILE A 82 -3.70 -9.15 -9.20
C ILE A 82 -2.26 -9.03 -9.71
N TYR A 83 -1.29 -9.34 -8.85
CA TYR A 83 0.13 -9.31 -9.21
C TYR A 83 0.64 -10.62 -9.85
N CYS A 84 -0.25 -11.57 -10.14
CA CYS A 84 0.03 -12.87 -10.78
C CYS A 84 1.11 -13.68 -10.04
N VAL A 85 1.22 -13.54 -8.71
CA VAL A 85 2.23 -14.28 -7.92
C VAL A 85 1.96 -15.78 -7.95
N ASP A 86 0.68 -16.18 -8.03
CA ASP A 86 0.19 -17.55 -8.15
C ASP A 86 0.61 -18.26 -9.45
N LYS A 87 1.00 -17.49 -10.47
CA LYS A 87 1.41 -18.00 -11.79
C LYS A 87 2.92 -17.99 -12.01
N LEU A 88 3.69 -17.51 -11.03
CA LEU A 88 5.13 -17.52 -11.14
C LEU A 88 5.62 -18.97 -10.97
N PRO A 89 6.41 -19.52 -11.92
CA PRO A 89 7.05 -20.82 -11.75
C PRO A 89 8.15 -20.67 -10.71
N LEU A 90 7.78 -20.76 -9.43
CA LEU A 90 8.69 -20.55 -8.32
C LEU A 90 9.02 -21.91 -7.72
N GLU A 91 10.12 -22.48 -8.20
CA GLU A 91 10.77 -23.63 -7.59
C GLU A 91 11.41 -23.26 -6.23
N ASP A 92 11.53 -21.95 -5.95
CA ASP A 92 12.13 -21.39 -4.74
C ASP A 92 11.11 -20.59 -3.90
N LYS A 93 10.72 -21.17 -2.76
CA LYS A 93 9.87 -20.53 -1.74
C LYS A 93 10.49 -19.25 -1.19
N PHE A 94 11.81 -19.14 -1.12
CA PHE A 94 12.47 -17.93 -0.63
C PHE A 94 12.19 -16.75 -1.58
N ARG A 95 12.35 -16.97 -2.89
CA ARG A 95 12.04 -15.97 -3.92
C ARG A 95 10.56 -15.56 -3.91
N GLU A 96 9.65 -16.52 -3.74
CA GLU A 96 8.22 -16.24 -3.63
C GLU A 96 7.89 -15.30 -2.46
N ASN A 97 8.38 -15.61 -1.28
CA ASN A 97 8.09 -14.80 -0.09
C ASN A 97 8.74 -13.42 -0.16
N LYS A 98 9.93 -13.32 -0.76
CA LYS A 98 10.55 -12.02 -1.06
C LYS A 98 9.65 -11.16 -1.96
N ILE A 99 9.06 -11.74 -3.01
CA ILE A 99 8.14 -11.01 -3.90
C ILE A 99 6.88 -10.58 -3.12
N LYS A 100 6.26 -11.49 -2.36
CA LYS A 100 5.09 -11.18 -1.53
C LYS A 100 5.38 -10.02 -0.56
N ALA A 101 6.48 -10.10 0.20
CA ALA A 101 6.88 -9.06 1.13
C ALA A 101 7.05 -7.69 0.46
N ASN A 102 7.67 -7.64 -0.72
CA ASN A 102 7.83 -6.39 -1.48
C ASN A 102 6.50 -5.83 -2.00
N ILE A 103 5.58 -6.68 -2.48
CA ILE A 103 4.25 -6.23 -2.92
C ILE A 103 3.52 -5.52 -1.77
N PHE A 104 3.42 -6.17 -0.61
CA PHE A 104 2.73 -5.61 0.54
C PHE A 104 3.41 -4.35 1.08
N LEU A 105 4.75 -4.30 1.07
CA LEU A 105 5.49 -3.10 1.46
C LEU A 105 5.19 -1.93 0.51
N TYR A 106 5.27 -2.13 -0.80
CA TYR A 106 5.08 -1.03 -1.76
C TYR A 106 3.63 -0.55 -1.80
N LEU A 107 2.66 -1.45 -1.63
CA LEU A 107 1.27 -1.04 -1.44
C LEU A 107 1.12 -0.22 -0.16
N SER A 108 1.73 -0.65 0.95
CA SER A 108 1.73 0.14 2.20
C SER A 108 2.29 1.54 1.97
N VAL A 109 3.41 1.68 1.25
CA VAL A 109 4.01 2.97 0.91
C VAL A 109 3.05 3.84 0.10
N VAL A 110 2.34 3.25 -0.86
CA VAL A 110 1.36 4.00 -1.67
C VAL A 110 0.22 4.55 -0.81
N PHE A 111 -0.34 3.72 0.07
CA PHE A 111 -1.41 4.15 0.96
C PHE A 111 -0.93 5.17 2.02
N MET A 112 0.32 5.08 2.50
CA MET A 112 0.95 6.11 3.33
C MET A 112 1.05 7.46 2.62
N LYS A 113 1.46 7.46 1.35
CA LYS A 113 1.52 8.68 0.52
C LYS A 113 0.14 9.29 0.35
N TYR A 114 -0.85 8.48 0.04
CA TYR A 114 -2.23 8.95 -0.05
C TYR A 114 -2.75 9.54 1.26
N SER A 115 -2.43 8.93 2.39
CA SER A 115 -2.78 9.46 3.71
C SER A 115 -1.93 10.64 4.17
N SER A 116 -1.10 11.24 3.31
CA SER A 116 -0.24 12.37 3.68
C SER A 116 -0.77 13.71 3.21
N GLY A 117 -0.26 14.80 3.81
CA GLY A 117 -0.56 16.19 3.47
C GLY A 117 -0.28 16.61 2.01
N HIS A 118 0.39 15.76 1.23
CA HIS A 118 0.66 16.01 -0.19
C HIS A 118 -0.44 15.50 -1.12
N TYR A 119 -1.35 14.66 -0.62
CA TYR A 119 -2.35 13.97 -1.42
C TYR A 119 -3.75 14.20 -0.88
N PHE A 120 -4.25 13.37 0.02
CA PHE A 120 -5.64 13.42 0.48
C PHE A 120 -5.82 13.96 1.90
N GLU A 121 -4.74 14.11 2.66
CA GLU A 121 -4.81 14.76 3.96
C GLU A 121 -4.64 16.27 3.79
N THR A 122 -5.45 17.08 4.47
CA THR A 122 -5.23 18.53 4.56
C THR A 122 -4.54 18.85 5.89
N ALA A 123 -3.72 19.90 5.93
CA ALA A 123 -2.93 20.30 7.10
C ALA A 123 -3.75 20.57 8.38
N THR A 124 -5.08 20.67 8.29
CA THR A 124 -6.00 20.93 9.40
C THR A 124 -6.87 19.71 9.81
N ASN A 125 -6.84 18.59 9.06
CA ASN A 125 -7.72 17.42 9.25
C ASN A 125 -6.95 16.11 9.51
N CYS A 126 -5.78 16.18 10.16
CA CYS A 126 -4.79 15.09 10.20
C CYS A 126 -5.18 13.79 10.94
N ARG A 127 -6.45 13.59 11.34
CA ARG A 127 -6.81 12.49 12.25
C ARG A 127 -8.14 11.78 12.02
N HIS A 128 -8.98 12.16 11.04
CA HIS A 128 -10.33 11.55 10.92
C HIS A 128 -10.78 11.18 9.50
N GLU A 129 -10.29 11.83 8.44
CA GLU A 129 -10.79 11.60 7.06
C GLU A 129 -9.95 10.56 6.29
N THR A 130 -8.68 10.34 6.66
CA THR A 130 -7.77 9.37 6.05
C THR A 130 -7.46 8.16 6.94
N ASP A 131 -8.15 8.01 8.07
CA ASP A 131 -7.89 6.95 9.07
C ASP A 131 -7.91 5.56 8.45
N PHE A 132 -8.84 5.30 7.53
CA PHE A 132 -8.87 4.04 6.80
C PHE A 132 -7.58 3.80 6.00
N LEU A 133 -7.09 4.80 5.26
CA LEU A 133 -5.86 4.67 4.46
C LEU A 133 -4.64 4.41 5.35
N ARG A 134 -4.57 5.05 6.53
CA ARG A 134 -3.51 4.83 7.52
C ARG A 134 -3.56 3.43 8.10
N VAL A 135 -4.74 2.98 8.54
CA VAL A 135 -4.96 1.65 9.11
C VAL A 135 -4.71 0.56 8.06
N TYR A 136 -5.14 0.79 6.82
CA TYR A 136 -4.90 -0.14 5.72
C TYR A 136 -3.42 -0.21 5.35
N ALA A 137 -2.71 0.92 5.31
CA ALA A 137 -1.25 0.93 5.16
C ALA A 137 -0.56 0.15 6.28
N LEU A 138 -0.96 0.33 7.55
CA LEU A 138 -0.44 -0.45 8.68
C LEU A 138 -0.67 -1.95 8.51
N GLY A 139 -1.87 -2.35 8.09
CA GLY A 139 -2.19 -3.76 7.84
C GLY A 139 -1.29 -4.39 6.77
N LEU A 140 -1.11 -3.68 5.65
CA LEU A 140 -0.23 -4.09 4.56
C LEU A 140 1.23 -4.18 5.02
N PHE A 141 1.69 -3.19 5.79
CA PHE A 141 3.03 -3.19 6.36
C PHE A 141 3.25 -4.40 7.28
N ASN A 142 2.31 -4.69 8.18
CA ASN A 142 2.42 -5.84 9.06
C ASN A 142 2.44 -7.17 8.28
N LYS A 143 1.69 -7.28 7.17
CA LYS A 143 1.76 -8.45 6.29
C LYS A 143 3.11 -8.58 5.59
N ALA A 144 3.70 -7.47 5.16
CA ALA A 144 5.06 -7.47 4.61
C ALA A 144 6.10 -7.96 5.63
N VAL A 145 5.95 -7.55 6.89
CA VAL A 145 6.80 -8.01 8.00
C VAL A 145 6.57 -9.50 8.32
N GLU A 146 5.33 -10.00 8.25
CA GLU A 146 5.02 -11.42 8.47
C GLU A 146 5.73 -12.33 7.45
N PHE A 147 5.67 -11.98 6.15
CA PHE A 147 6.41 -12.72 5.11
C PHE A 147 7.93 -12.62 5.30
N HIS A 148 8.40 -11.52 5.89
CA HIS A 148 9.81 -11.35 6.24
C HIS A 148 10.23 -12.24 7.42
N ASP A 149 9.53 -12.19 8.56
CA ASP A 149 9.96 -12.86 9.79
C ASP A 149 10.00 -14.38 9.64
N TYR A 150 9.13 -14.93 8.78
CA TYR A 150 9.11 -16.35 8.49
C TYR A 150 10.35 -16.83 7.69
N TYR A 151 10.91 -15.99 6.80
CA TYR A 151 11.92 -16.42 5.82
C TYR A 151 13.20 -15.56 5.77
N ASN A 152 13.35 -14.59 6.67
CA ASN A 152 14.51 -13.70 6.81
C ASN A 152 14.89 -12.94 5.50
N CYS A 153 13.89 -12.53 4.70
CA CYS A 153 14.05 -11.93 3.38
C CYS A 153 13.73 -10.41 3.33
N SER A 154 14.06 -9.65 4.39
CA SER A 154 13.44 -8.34 4.63
C SER A 154 13.81 -7.30 3.60
N PRO A 155 12.84 -6.56 3.04
CA PRO A 155 13.14 -5.28 2.43
C PRO A 155 13.42 -4.17 3.46
N ILE A 156 13.20 -4.38 4.77
CA ILE A 156 13.33 -3.34 5.82
C ILE A 156 14.24 -3.82 6.96
N PRO A 157 15.18 -2.98 7.46
CA PRO A 157 15.97 -3.33 8.64
C PRO A 157 15.08 -3.65 9.87
N LYS A 158 15.32 -4.81 10.54
CA LYS A 158 14.51 -5.29 11.68
C LYS A 158 14.37 -4.25 12.81
N ASN A 159 15.43 -3.49 13.07
CA ASN A 159 15.45 -2.43 14.08
C ASN A 159 14.55 -1.23 13.75
N LYS A 160 14.11 -1.06 12.51
CA LYS A 160 13.21 0.03 12.10
C LYS A 160 11.73 -0.33 12.20
N VAL A 161 11.40 -1.63 12.28
CA VAL A 161 10.01 -2.11 12.30
C VAL A 161 9.18 -1.52 13.45
N PRO A 162 9.68 -1.44 14.71
CA PRO A 162 8.91 -0.84 15.81
C PRO A 162 8.55 0.64 15.57
N ASP A 163 9.51 1.45 15.12
CA ASP A 163 9.31 2.88 14.87
C ASP A 163 8.26 3.13 13.76
N ILE A 164 8.30 2.29 12.72
CA ILE A 164 7.33 2.34 11.61
C ILE A 164 5.92 1.98 12.11
N ARG A 165 5.78 0.91 12.91
CA ARG A 165 4.50 0.50 13.50
C ARG A 165 3.91 1.59 14.40
N LEU A 166 4.73 2.22 15.25
CA LEU A 166 4.29 3.32 16.11
C LEU A 166 3.78 4.52 15.30
N THR A 167 4.50 4.88 14.25
CA THR A 167 4.11 6.00 13.36
C THR A 167 2.79 5.72 12.64
N LEU A 168 2.66 4.54 12.06
CA LEU A 168 1.45 4.12 11.35
C LEU A 168 0.25 3.93 12.28
N GLY A 169 0.47 3.44 13.49
CA GLY A 169 -0.55 3.32 14.54
C GLY A 169 -1.05 4.66 15.10
N GLY A 170 -0.51 5.78 14.62
CA GLY A 170 -0.92 7.12 15.08
C GLY A 170 -0.33 7.52 16.43
N TYR A 171 0.69 6.81 16.91
CA TYR A 171 1.36 7.06 18.18
C TYR A 171 2.57 8.00 18.05
N ALA A 172 2.91 8.44 16.84
CA ALA A 172 3.95 9.45 16.58
C ALA A 172 3.45 10.52 15.62
N ASP A 173 3.76 11.79 15.90
CA ASP A 173 3.48 12.95 15.03
C ASP A 173 4.50 13.03 13.87
N ILE A 174 4.64 11.95 13.11
CA ILE A 174 5.52 11.90 11.93
C ILE A 174 4.65 11.99 10.68
N CYS A 175 5.08 12.83 9.73
CA CYS A 175 4.47 12.90 8.41
C CYS A 175 4.62 11.55 7.69
N LEU A 176 3.50 10.88 7.41
CA LEU A 176 3.49 9.61 6.67
C LEU A 176 4.09 9.72 5.27
N GLY A 177 4.06 10.92 4.69
CA GLY A 177 4.74 11.20 3.42
C GLY A 177 6.25 11.03 3.51
N SER A 178 6.87 11.51 4.59
CA SER A 178 8.32 11.37 4.85
C SER A 178 8.70 9.94 5.20
N LEU A 179 7.88 9.27 6.02
CA LEU A 179 8.07 7.85 6.33
C LEU A 179 8.01 6.98 5.06
N ALA A 180 7.07 7.27 4.16
CA ALA A 180 6.96 6.59 2.87
C ALA A 180 8.21 6.81 2.01
N ASP A 181 8.75 8.04 1.96
CA ASP A 181 10.01 8.34 1.24
C ASP A 181 11.19 7.56 1.81
N ASP A 182 11.29 7.49 3.13
CA ASP A 182 12.35 6.75 3.80
C ASP A 182 12.23 5.24 3.52
N LEU A 183 11.02 4.68 3.55
CA LEU A 183 10.78 3.28 3.20
C LEU A 183 11.11 2.95 1.74
N MET A 184 10.85 3.88 0.80
CA MET A 184 11.27 3.72 -0.59
C MET A 184 12.80 3.67 -0.74
N LYS A 185 13.54 4.41 0.10
CA LYS A 185 15.01 4.39 0.15
C LYS A 185 15.57 3.16 0.85
N TYR A 186 14.88 2.64 1.87
CA TYR A 186 15.37 1.54 2.69
C TYR A 186 15.28 0.16 2.05
N SER A 187 14.65 -0.01 0.88
CA SER A 187 14.48 -1.35 0.27
C SER A 187 15.82 -1.91 -0.25
N THR A 188 16.65 -2.45 0.64
CA THR A 188 17.97 -3.06 0.35
C THR A 188 17.87 -4.31 -0.54
N HIS A 189 16.67 -4.90 -0.61
CA HIS A 189 16.37 -6.09 -1.39
C HIS A 189 15.20 -5.87 -2.37
N ARG A 190 15.20 -4.70 -3.01
CA ARG A 190 14.22 -4.30 -4.04
C ARG A 190 14.08 -5.38 -5.11
N VAL A 191 12.83 -5.71 -5.43
CA VAL A 191 12.49 -6.47 -6.65
C VAL A 191 12.02 -5.45 -7.67
N GLU A 192 12.91 -5.06 -8.58
CA GLU A 192 12.72 -3.88 -9.45
C GLU A 192 11.41 -3.95 -10.24
N ASP A 193 11.11 -5.10 -10.86
CA ASP A 193 9.88 -5.30 -11.62
C ASP A 193 8.61 -5.09 -10.77
N ILE A 194 8.66 -5.43 -9.48
CA ILE A 194 7.53 -5.23 -8.55
C ILE A 194 7.48 -3.75 -8.13
N TYR A 195 8.63 -3.15 -7.86
CA TYR A 195 8.75 -1.74 -7.48
C TYR A 195 8.16 -0.83 -8.55
N THR A 196 8.58 -0.96 -9.80
CA THR A 196 8.05 -0.11 -10.90
C THR A 196 6.58 -0.39 -11.17
N SER A 197 6.11 -1.62 -10.92
CA SER A 197 4.71 -1.97 -11.13
C SER A 197 3.72 -1.43 -10.09
N ILE A 198 4.22 -1.00 -8.93
CA ILE A 198 3.40 -0.50 -7.81
C ILE A 198 3.67 0.97 -7.53
N ILE A 199 4.94 1.37 -7.44
CA ILE A 199 5.34 2.74 -7.11
C ILE A 199 5.30 3.61 -8.37
N PRO A 200 4.42 4.63 -8.42
CA PRO A 200 4.31 5.49 -9.59
C PRO A 200 5.61 6.20 -9.91
N PRO A 201 6.01 6.28 -11.20
CA PRO A 201 7.22 7.01 -11.59
C PRO A 201 7.25 8.47 -11.10
N ALA A 202 6.09 9.12 -11.01
CA ALA A 202 5.96 10.50 -10.53
C ALA A 202 6.39 10.68 -9.05
N TRP A 203 6.50 9.60 -8.29
CA TRP A 203 6.80 9.62 -6.85
C TRP A 203 8.24 9.21 -6.52
N GLN A 204 9.04 8.90 -7.53
CA GLN A 204 10.42 8.39 -7.38
C GLN A 204 11.48 9.51 -7.36
N ALA A 205 11.06 10.75 -7.12
CA ALA A 205 11.90 11.96 -7.20
C ALA A 205 12.78 12.21 -5.95
#